data_AF-A0A2U3QI97-F1
#
_entry.id   AF-A0A2U3QI97-F1
#
_cell.length_a   1.000
_cell.length_b   1.000
_cell.length_c   1.000
_cell.angle_alpha   90.00
_cell.angle_beta   90.00
_cell.angle_gamma   90.00
#
_symmetry.space_group_name_H-M   'P 1'
#
loop_
_entity.id
_entity.type
_entity.pdbx_description
1 polymer ?
#
loop_
_entity_poly.entity_id
_entity_poly.type
_entity_poly.pdbx_seq_one_letter_code
_entity_poly.pdbx_strand_id
1 'polypeptide(L)'
;MGHGVWKRINDREFDGTYIALRFDENRKLVGTQKTQIRITLGPDEKNFSGLAKVSLLDLKGNGERKSETQLKGRRIEVEPF
;
A
#
# COMPACT_ATOMS: atom_id res chain seq x y z
N MET A 1 -1.97 8.76 9.83
CA MET A 1 -3.29 8.64 9.16
C MET A 1 -3.07 8.43 7.68
N GLY A 2 -3.83 7.53 7.08
CA GLY A 2 -3.81 7.29 5.65
C GLY A 2 -5.14 6.73 5.20
N HIS A 3 -5.46 6.96 3.94
CA HIS A 3 -6.69 6.48 3.31
C HIS A 3 -6.33 5.75 2.04
N GLY A 4 -7.13 4.76 1.70
CA GLY A 4 -6.93 3.99 0.50
C GLY A 4 -8.23 3.53 -0.11
N VAL A 5 -8.13 3.18 -1.37
CA VAL A 5 -9.20 2.55 -2.14
C VAL A 5 -8.61 1.34 -2.85
N TRP A 6 -9.45 0.34 -3.06
CA TRP A 6 -9.06 -0.87 -3.78
C TRP A 6 -10.19 -1.33 -4.67
N LYS A 7 -9.85 -2.09 -5.70
CA LYS A 7 -10.78 -2.77 -6.58
C LYS A 7 -10.26 -4.16 -6.91
N ARG A 8 -11.18 -5.13 -7.00
CA ARG A 8 -10.90 -6.43 -7.62
C ARG A 8 -10.76 -6.22 -9.12
N ILE A 9 -9.69 -6.73 -9.73
CA ILE A 9 -9.44 -6.64 -11.18
C ILE A 9 -9.53 -8.00 -11.87
N ASN A 10 -9.43 -9.08 -11.10
CA ASN A 10 -9.65 -10.46 -11.55
C ASN A 10 -10.03 -11.32 -10.33
N ASP A 11 -10.30 -12.61 -10.53
CA ASP A 11 -10.75 -13.50 -9.47
C ASP A 11 -9.86 -13.47 -8.22
N ARG A 12 -8.55 -13.45 -8.41
CA ARG A 12 -7.58 -13.44 -7.31
C ARG A 12 -6.68 -12.21 -7.34
N GLU A 13 -7.02 -11.18 -8.11
CA GLU A 13 -6.18 -10.00 -8.27
C GLU A 13 -6.89 -8.72 -7.86
N PHE A 14 -6.17 -7.87 -7.14
CA PHE A 14 -6.66 -6.61 -6.61
C PHE A 14 -5.66 -5.51 -6.88
N ASP A 15 -6.15 -4.37 -7.35
CA ASP A 15 -5.38 -3.13 -7.40
C ASP A 15 -5.83 -2.22 -6.25
N GLY A 16 -4.86 -1.65 -5.55
CA GLY A 16 -5.06 -0.73 -4.45
C GLY A 16 -4.24 0.54 -4.63
N THR A 17 -4.75 1.65 -4.11
CA THR A 17 -3.97 2.87 -3.87
C THR A 17 -4.16 3.29 -2.43
N TYR A 18 -3.06 3.52 -1.74
CA TYR A 18 -3.01 4.00 -0.37
C TYR A 18 -2.20 5.29 -0.32
N ILE A 19 -2.69 6.30 0.40
CA ILE A 19 -2.00 7.56 0.61
C ILE A 19 -1.85 7.77 2.12
N ALA A 20 -0.62 8.00 2.57
CA ALA A 20 -0.31 8.31 3.96
C ALA A 20 0.39 9.67 4.09
N LEU A 21 0.09 10.39 5.17
CA LEU A 21 0.87 11.55 5.58
C LEU A 21 2.22 11.09 6.15
N ARG A 22 3.28 11.84 5.85
CA ARG A 22 4.64 11.62 6.38
C ARG A 22 5.03 12.74 7.32
N PHE A 23 5.62 12.36 8.45
CA PHE A 23 6.12 13.29 9.46
C PHE A 23 7.60 13.03 9.72
N ASP A 24 8.34 14.07 10.10
CA ASP A 24 9.70 13.93 10.61
C ASP A 24 9.70 13.51 12.10
N GLU A 25 10.89 13.42 12.68
CA GLU A 25 11.12 13.04 14.09
C GLU A 25 10.45 14.00 15.08
N ASN A 26 10.25 15.27 14.69
CA ASN A 26 9.59 16.29 15.49
C ASN A 26 8.07 16.34 15.25
N ARG A 27 7.51 15.33 14.55
CA ARG A 27 6.10 15.25 14.16
C ARG A 27 5.65 16.38 13.24
N LYS A 28 6.58 17.07 12.57
CA LYS A 28 6.23 18.06 11.55
C LYS A 28 5.86 17.33 10.27
N LEU A 29 4.76 17.75 9.62
CA LEU A 29 4.37 17.21 8.31
C LEU A 29 5.45 17.56 7.28
N VAL A 30 5.97 16.56 6.58
CA VAL A 30 7.01 16.72 5.55
C VAL A 30 6.54 16.34 4.15
N GLY A 31 5.36 15.72 4.02
CA GLY A 31 4.80 15.37 2.72
C GLY A 31 3.85 14.18 2.79
N THR A 32 3.70 13.50 1.66
CA THR A 32 2.86 12.31 1.55
C THR A 32 3.60 11.13 0.91
N GLN A 33 3.10 9.93 1.17
CA GLN A 33 3.50 8.72 0.49
C GLN A 33 2.29 8.18 -0.25
N LYS A 34 2.42 8.00 -1.57
CA LYS A 34 1.45 7.29 -2.38
C LYS A 34 1.98 5.89 -2.69
N THR A 35 1.25 4.87 -2.28
CA THR A 35 1.55 3.47 -2.59
C THR A 35 0.49 2.94 -3.53
N GLN A 36 0.89 2.48 -4.71
CA GLN A 36 0.04 1.70 -5.62
C GLN A 36 0.41 0.23 -5.46
N ILE A 37 -0.56 -0.64 -5.26
CA ILE A 37 -0.33 -2.05 -4.93
C ILE A 37 -1.13 -2.91 -5.90
N ARG A 38 -0.50 -3.94 -6.46
CA ARG A 38 -1.20 -5.08 -7.05
C ARG A 38 -0.97 -6.29 -6.16
N ILE A 39 -2.05 -6.92 -5.72
CA ILE A 39 -2.02 -8.13 -4.89
C ILE A 39 -2.62 -9.28 -5.69
N THR A 40 -1.96 -10.44 -5.65
CA THR A 40 -2.45 -11.71 -6.17
C THR A 40 -2.62 -12.69 -5.00
N LEU A 41 -3.84 -13.16 -4.77
CA LEU A 41 -4.14 -14.18 -3.77
C LEU A 41 -3.67 -15.57 -4.25
N GLY A 42 -3.10 -16.32 -3.32
CA GLY A 42 -2.78 -17.73 -3.49
C GLY A 42 -4.05 -18.56 -3.72
N PRO A 43 -3.90 -19.80 -4.22
CA PRO A 43 -5.04 -20.68 -4.50
C PRO A 43 -5.81 -21.09 -3.25
N ASP A 44 -5.20 -20.98 -2.06
CA ASP A 44 -5.81 -21.30 -0.77
C ASP A 44 -6.50 -20.11 -0.10
N GLU A 45 -6.46 -18.92 -0.72
CA GLU A 45 -6.93 -17.64 -0.16
C GLU A 45 -6.34 -17.28 1.21
N LYS A 46 -5.29 -17.99 1.62
CA LYS A 46 -4.58 -17.78 2.88
C LYS A 46 -3.27 -17.06 2.63
N ASN A 47 -2.68 -17.17 1.45
CA ASN A 47 -1.44 -16.48 1.11
C ASN A 47 -1.66 -15.43 0.03
N PHE A 48 -0.76 -14.45 -0.07
CA PHE A 48 -0.73 -13.51 -1.18
C PHE A 48 0.70 -13.13 -1.57
N SER A 49 0.86 -12.77 -2.83
CA SER A 49 2.02 -12.03 -3.35
C SER A 49 1.57 -10.67 -3.87
N GLY A 50 2.50 -9.76 -4.09
CA GLY A 50 2.16 -8.49 -4.71
C GLY A 50 3.37 -7.67 -5.12
N LEU A 51 3.09 -6.61 -5.87
CA LEU A 51 4.05 -5.57 -6.22
C LEU A 51 3.50 -4.24 -5.73
N ALA A 52 4.32 -3.50 -4.99
CA ALA A 52 4.01 -2.15 -4.56
C ALA A 52 4.94 -1.16 -5.26
N LYS A 53 4.37 -0.09 -5.81
CA LYS A 53 5.10 1.09 -6.27
C LYS A 53 4.85 2.23 -5.29
N VAL A 54 5.91 2.77 -4.73
CA VAL A 54 5.85 3.84 -3.73
C VAL A 54 6.39 5.12 -4.35
N SER A 55 5.65 6.20 -4.20
CA SER A 55 6.07 7.56 -4.55
C SER A 55 6.04 8.42 -3.30
N LEU A 56 7.15 9.08 -3.01
CA LEU A 56 7.26 10.10 -1.98
C LEU A 56 7.03 11.46 -2.61
N LEU A 57 6.10 12.22 -2.04
CA LEU A 57 5.77 13.56 -2.49
C LEU A 57 6.08 14.57 -1.39
N ASP A 58 6.67 15.70 -1.76
CA ASP A 58 6.89 16.83 -0.85
C ASP A 58 5.56 17.54 -0.49
N LEU A 59 5.63 18.60 0.32
CA LEU A 59 4.45 19.40 0.71
C LEU A 59 3.76 20.11 -0.46
N LYS A 60 4.44 20.28 -1.59
CA LYS A 60 3.89 20.87 -2.82
C LYS A 60 3.36 19.80 -3.79
N GLY A 61 3.50 18.51 -3.45
CA GLY A 61 3.10 17.39 -4.28
C GLY A 61 4.14 16.98 -5.33
N ASN A 62 5.35 17.54 -5.31
CA ASN A 62 6.42 17.15 -6.23
C ASN A 62 7.00 15.79 -5.83
N GLY A 63 7.34 14.97 -6.81
CA GLY A 63 7.95 13.66 -6.56
C GLY A 63 9.39 13.78 -6.08
N GLU A 64 9.66 13.30 -4.87
CA GLU A 64 11.01 13.22 -4.28
C GLU A 64 11.69 11.89 -4.60
N ARG A 65 10.93 10.79 -4.58
CA ARG A 65 11.47 9.42 -4.72
C ARG A 65 10.44 8.45 -5.25
N LYS A 66 10.89 7.48 -6.05
CA LYS A 66 10.10 6.31 -6.46
C LYS A 66 10.84 5.03 -6.07
N SER A 67 10.10 4.02 -5.63
CA SER A 67 10.63 2.68 -5.40
C SER A 67 9.59 1.62 -5.74
N GLU A 68 10.07 0.41 -6.01
CA GLU A 68 9.24 -0.77 -6.17
C GLU A 68 9.65 -1.83 -5.15
N THR A 69 8.68 -2.56 -4.61
CA THR A 69 8.93 -3.62 -3.65
C THR A 69 7.99 -4.80 -3.85
N GLN A 70 8.53 -6.00 -3.67
CA GLN A 70 7.77 -7.24 -3.69
C GLN A 70 7.13 -7.45 -2.32
N LEU A 71 5.85 -7.78 -2.32
CA LEU A 71 5.09 -8.11 -1.12
C LEU A 71 4.83 -9.61 -1.11
N LYS A 72 4.95 -10.21 0.08
CA LYS A 72 4.45 -11.55 0.37
C LYS A 72 3.83 -11.51 1.74
N GLY A 73 2.74 -12.23 1.92
CA GLY A 73 2.10 -12.32 3.22
C GLY A 73 1.08 -13.42 3.29
N ARG A 74 0.56 -13.58 4.50
CA ARG A 74 -0.49 -14.54 4.84
C ARG A 74 -1.65 -13.77 5.47
N ARG A 75 -2.87 -14.21 5.17
CA ARG A 75 -4.09 -13.76 5.81
C ARG A 75 -3.98 -14.04 7.31
N ILE A 76 -4.23 -13.01 8.11
CA ILE A 76 -4.39 -13.15 9.55
C ILE A 76 -5.80 -13.68 9.81
N GLU A 77 -5.94 -14.65 10.72
CA GLU A 77 -7.25 -15.18 11.10
C GLU A 77 -8.05 -14.09 11.80
N VAL A 78 -9.35 -14.05 11.50
CA VAL A 78 -10.26 -13.11 12.15
C VAL A 78 -10.55 -13.67 13.54
N GLU A 79 -10.23 -12.89 14.57
CA GLU A 79 -10.66 -13.23 15.93
C GLU A 79 -12.18 -13.13 16.01
N PRO A 80 -12.85 -14.08 16.68
CA PRO A 80 -14.27 -13.94 16.96
C PRO A 80 -14.53 -12.70 17.82
N PHE A 81 -15.71 -12.10 17.63
CA PHE A 81 -16.19 -11.00 18.46
C PHE A 81 -16.40 -11.41 19.92
#